data_AF-A0A7S0YK33-F1
#
_entry.id   AF-A0A7S0YK33-F1
#
_cell.length_a   1.000
_cell.length_b   1.000
_cell.length_c   1.000
_cell.angle_alpha   90.00
_cell.angle_beta   90.00
_cell.angle_gamma   90.00
#
_symmetry.space_group_name_H-M   'P 1'
#
loop_
_entity.id
_entity.type
_entity.pdbx_description
1 polymer ?
#
loop_
_entity_poly.entity_id
_entity_poly.type
_entity_poly.pdbx_seq_one_letter_code
_entity_poly.pdbx_strand_id
1 'polypeptide(L)'
;FRHPPLPPPPPPGPKDPKFVSNFVSTTKYTALSFVPMNLFLQFHRFSNCYFLVIAILASIPSISPVGGLTFWFPLAIVITLTAIKDGMEDYRRHQSDVEENNRQTEVLNHQTGEFEAVPWKDVTVGSIVRVTTLDD
;
A
#
# COMPACT_ATOMS: atom_id res chain seq x y z
N PHE A 1 -3.87 -18.48 40.45
CA PHE A 1 -2.78 -18.98 39.59
C PHE A 1 -2.51 -17.95 38.51
N ARG A 2 -1.45 -17.15 38.67
CA ARG A 2 -1.07 -16.10 37.72
C ARG A 2 -0.20 -16.78 36.66
N HIS A 3 -0.62 -16.76 35.39
CA HIS A 3 0.21 -17.29 34.31
C HIS A 3 1.58 -16.59 34.33
N PRO A 4 2.69 -17.32 34.19
CA PRO A 4 4.00 -16.70 34.06
C PRO A 4 4.02 -15.78 32.83
N PRO A 5 4.77 -14.67 32.87
CA PRO A 5 4.94 -13.80 31.71
C PRO A 5 5.53 -14.61 30.56
N LEU A 6 4.97 -14.45 29.35
CA LEU A 6 5.46 -15.12 28.16
C LEU A 6 6.95 -14.77 27.95
N PRO A 7 7.79 -15.75 27.56
CA PRO A 7 9.17 -15.46 27.20
C PRO A 7 9.20 -14.41 26.08
N PRO A 8 10.19 -13.52 26.08
CA PRO A 8 10.37 -12.59 24.96
C PRO A 8 10.53 -13.40 23.68
N PRO A 9 9.96 -12.94 22.55
CA PRO A 9 10.10 -13.63 21.29
C PRO A 9 11.60 -13.79 20.96
N PRO A 10 12.00 -14.93 20.41
CA PRO A 10 13.38 -15.18 20.01
C PRO A 10 13.85 -14.09 19.05
N PRO A 11 15.14 -13.72 19.10
CA PRO A 11 15.69 -12.80 18.13
C PRO A 11 15.50 -13.40 16.72
N PRO A 12 15.04 -12.60 15.74
CA PRO A 12 14.87 -13.08 14.37
C PRO A 12 16.18 -13.71 13.89
N GLY A 13 16.07 -14.84 13.19
CA GLY A 13 17.23 -15.53 12.63
C GLY A 13 18.10 -14.60 11.77
N PRO A 14 19.39 -14.93 11.56
CA PRO A 14 20.28 -14.08 10.78
C PRO A 14 19.69 -13.82 9.39
N LYS A 15 19.43 -12.55 9.07
CA LYS A 15 18.98 -12.15 7.73
C LYS A 15 20.16 -12.29 6.77
N ASP A 16 20.19 -13.36 5.98
CA ASP A 16 21.21 -13.57 4.97
C ASP A 16 21.06 -12.49 3.88
N PRO A 17 22.06 -11.62 3.65
CA PRO A 17 21.97 -10.53 2.67
C PRO A 17 21.76 -11.02 1.23
N LYS A 18 21.93 -12.31 0.96
CA LYS A 18 21.67 -12.91 -0.35
C LYS A 18 20.18 -13.01 -0.70
N PHE A 19 19.30 -13.00 0.29
CA PHE A 19 17.87 -13.21 0.08
C PHE A 19 17.06 -11.99 0.50
N VAL A 20 15.99 -11.71 -0.25
CA VAL A 20 15.05 -10.64 0.07
C VAL A 20 14.17 -11.08 1.26
N SER A 21 13.73 -10.12 2.07
CA SER A 21 12.81 -10.36 3.18
C SER A 21 11.44 -10.86 2.69
N ASN A 22 10.75 -11.65 3.53
CA ASN A 22 9.36 -12.06 3.31
C ASN A 22 8.33 -10.92 3.51
N PHE A 23 8.78 -9.67 3.62
CA PHE A 23 7.92 -8.51 3.66
C PHE A 23 7.23 -8.30 2.31
N VAL A 24 5.90 -8.32 2.30
CA VAL A 24 5.08 -8.07 1.11
C VAL A 24 4.53 -6.66 1.16
N SER A 25 4.58 -5.95 0.04
CA SER A 25 3.91 -4.67 -0.12
C SER A 25 3.22 -4.57 -1.47
N THR A 26 1.93 -4.26 -1.44
CA THR A 26 1.06 -4.03 -2.59
C THR A 26 0.67 -2.57 -2.76
N THR A 27 1.01 -1.72 -1.77
CA THR A 27 0.86 -0.26 -1.88
C THR A 27 1.69 0.31 -3.01
N LYS A 28 1.08 1.15 -3.86
CA LYS A 28 1.75 1.79 -4.99
C LYS A 28 2.34 3.15 -4.63
N TYR A 29 1.78 3.83 -3.63
CA TYR A 29 2.21 5.16 -3.25
C TYR A 29 2.82 5.17 -1.85
N THR A 30 3.84 6.01 -1.67
CA THR A 30 4.23 6.46 -0.34
C THR A 30 3.38 7.67 0.01
N ALA A 31 3.03 7.90 1.27
CA ALA A 31 2.20 9.04 1.68
C ALA A 31 2.71 10.40 1.12
N LEU A 32 4.03 10.53 0.95
CA LEU A 32 4.68 11.72 0.39
C LEU A 32 4.62 11.81 -1.14
N SER A 33 4.61 10.67 -1.86
CA SER A 33 4.59 10.63 -3.32
C SER A 33 3.18 10.56 -3.91
N PHE A 34 2.16 10.38 -3.07
CA PHE A 34 0.77 10.22 -3.50
C PHE A 34 0.29 11.35 -4.40
N VAL A 35 0.33 12.60 -3.95
CA VAL A 35 -0.21 13.75 -4.71
C VAL A 35 0.48 13.95 -6.06
N PRO A 36 1.83 14.09 -6.13
CA PRO A 36 2.48 14.33 -7.42
C PRO A 36 2.35 13.15 -8.38
N MET A 37 2.43 11.91 -7.89
CA MET A 37 2.33 10.72 -8.75
C MET A 37 0.89 10.48 -9.21
N ASN A 38 -0.09 10.62 -8.31
CA ASN A 38 -1.50 10.47 -8.64
C ASN A 38 -1.94 11.50 -9.70
N LEU A 39 -1.54 12.77 -9.55
CA LEU A 39 -1.83 13.79 -10.57
C LEU A 39 -1.15 13.46 -11.91
N PHE A 40 0.12 13.05 -11.90
CA PHE A 40 0.83 12.64 -13.11
C PHE A 40 0.10 11.48 -13.83
N LEU A 41 -0.30 10.45 -13.10
CA LEU A 41 -1.03 9.30 -13.63
C LEU A 41 -2.42 9.68 -14.14
N GLN A 42 -3.11 10.61 -13.47
CA GLN A 42 -4.38 11.13 -13.94
C GLN A 42 -4.22 11.92 -15.25
N PHE A 43 -3.25 12.82 -15.36
CA PHE A 43 -3.03 13.58 -16.59
C PHE A 43 -2.40 12.76 -17.72
N HIS A 44 -1.79 11.61 -17.47
CA HIS A 44 -1.41 10.68 -18.54
C HIS A 44 -2.63 10.07 -19.26
N ARG A 45 -3.85 10.19 -18.70
CA ARG A 45 -5.08 9.77 -19.37
C ARG A 45 -5.52 10.86 -20.36
N PHE A 46 -5.72 10.45 -21.62
CA PHE A 46 -6.10 11.35 -22.71
C PHE A 46 -7.30 12.26 -22.37
N SER A 47 -8.33 11.73 -21.69
CA SER A 47 -9.50 12.51 -21.30
C SER A 47 -9.17 13.69 -20.39
N ASN A 48 -8.28 13.51 -19.40
CA ASN A 48 -7.92 14.58 -18.46
C ASN A 48 -7.08 15.67 -19.15
N CYS A 49 -6.19 15.29 -20.07
CA CYS A 49 -5.50 16.24 -20.95
C CYS A 49 -6.46 17.01 -21.86
N TYR A 50 -7.41 16.32 -22.49
CA TYR A 50 -8.41 16.95 -23.35
C TYR A 50 -9.21 18.01 -22.58
N PHE A 51 -9.76 17.67 -21.43
CA PHE A 51 -10.53 18.62 -20.61
C PHE A 51 -9.67 19.76 -20.08
N LEU A 52 -8.39 19.52 -19.76
CA LEU A 52 -7.45 20.57 -19.37
C LEU A 52 -7.20 21.56 -20.51
N VAL A 53 -6.97 21.08 -21.73
CA VAL A 53 -6.78 21.95 -22.90
C VAL A 53 -8.03 22.76 -23.18
N ILE A 54 -9.21 22.14 -23.14
CA ILE A 54 -10.49 22.86 -23.29
C ILE A 54 -10.65 23.92 -22.20
N ALA A 55 -10.34 23.62 -20.94
CA ALA A 55 -10.43 24.59 -19.85
C ALA A 55 -9.48 25.77 -20.04
N ILE A 56 -8.26 25.53 -20.53
CA ILE A 56 -7.28 26.59 -20.85
C ILE A 56 -7.78 27.46 -22.01
N LEU A 57 -8.26 26.86 -23.10
CA LEU A 57 -8.79 27.60 -24.24
C LEU A 57 -10.01 28.44 -23.86
N ALA A 58 -10.90 27.89 -23.02
CA ALA A 58 -12.08 28.58 -22.51
C ALA A 58 -11.76 29.73 -21.53
N SER A 59 -10.56 29.73 -20.94
CA SER A 59 -10.08 30.85 -20.12
C SER A 59 -9.63 32.06 -20.94
N ILE A 60 -9.49 31.94 -22.27
CA ILE A 60 -9.14 33.04 -23.15
C ILE A 60 -10.43 33.77 -23.58
N PRO A 61 -10.68 35.01 -23.12
CA PRO A 61 -11.96 35.70 -23.36
C PRO A 61 -12.24 35.98 -24.84
N SER A 62 -11.22 36.01 -25.68
CA SER A 62 -11.34 36.19 -27.13
C SER A 62 -11.83 34.94 -27.87
N ILE A 63 -11.75 33.75 -27.25
CA ILE A 63 -12.07 32.46 -27.88
C ILE A 63 -13.40 31.91 -27.35
N SER A 64 -13.72 32.12 -26.07
CA SER A 64 -14.94 31.62 -25.44
C SER A 64 -15.79 32.76 -24.86
N PRO A 65 -17.09 32.83 -25.20
CA PRO A 65 -18.03 33.75 -24.56
C PRO A 65 -18.50 33.25 -23.17
N VAL A 66 -18.24 31.97 -22.85
CA VAL A 66 -18.56 31.35 -21.57
C VAL A 66 -17.33 31.44 -20.68
N GLY A 67 -17.48 31.95 -19.45
CA GLY A 67 -16.37 32.09 -18.52
C GLY A 67 -15.67 30.75 -18.24
N GLY A 68 -14.33 30.75 -18.22
CA GLY A 68 -13.53 29.52 -18.09
C GLY A 68 -13.85 28.67 -16.84
N LEU A 69 -14.40 29.27 -15.78
CA LEU A 69 -14.81 28.57 -14.55
C LEU A 69 -15.70 27.35 -14.81
N THR A 70 -16.62 27.44 -15.78
CA THR A 70 -17.56 26.36 -16.13
C THR A 70 -16.85 25.09 -16.59
N PHE A 71 -15.63 25.20 -17.12
CA PHE A 71 -14.81 24.07 -17.56
C PHE A 71 -13.83 23.59 -16.47
N TRP A 72 -13.29 24.52 -15.67
CA TRP A 72 -12.42 24.18 -14.54
C TRP A 72 -13.16 23.42 -13.43
N PHE A 73 -14.42 23.77 -13.17
CA PHE A 73 -15.21 23.16 -12.10
C PHE A 73 -15.41 21.64 -12.27
N PRO A 74 -15.94 21.11 -13.39
CA PRO A 74 -16.10 19.67 -13.57
C PRO A 74 -14.75 18.94 -13.60
N LEU A 75 -13.71 19.53 -14.19
CA LEU A 75 -12.36 18.95 -14.20
C LEU A 75 -11.82 18.80 -12.78
N ALA A 76 -11.92 19.83 -11.95
CA ALA A 76 -11.46 19.80 -10.57
C ALA A 76 -12.19 18.74 -9.73
N ILE A 77 -13.51 18.60 -9.91
CA ILE A 77 -14.31 17.56 -9.24
C ILE A 77 -13.80 16.17 -9.62
N VAL A 78 -13.64 15.90 -10.91
CA VAL A 78 -13.21 14.57 -11.39
C VAL A 78 -11.83 14.22 -10.86
N ILE A 79 -10.87 15.14 -10.95
CA ILE A 79 -9.50 14.94 -10.44
C ILE A 79 -9.52 14.66 -8.93
N THR A 80 -10.29 15.46 -8.18
CA THR A 80 -10.39 15.33 -6.71
C THR A 80 -11.04 14.01 -6.30
N LEU A 81 -12.19 13.66 -6.88
CA LEU A 81 -12.89 12.41 -6.55
C LEU A 81 -12.05 11.18 -6.92
N THR A 82 -11.35 11.22 -8.06
CA THR A 82 -10.44 10.14 -8.47
C THR A 82 -9.28 10.03 -7.50
N ALA A 83 -8.69 11.15 -7.08
CA ALA A 83 -7.62 11.15 -6.09
C ALA A 83 -8.09 10.58 -4.74
N ILE A 84 -9.27 10.98 -4.26
CA ILE A 84 -9.82 10.44 -3.00
C ILE A 84 -10.00 8.92 -3.11
N LYS A 85 -10.61 8.44 -4.21
CA LYS A 85 -10.83 7.01 -4.44
C LYS A 85 -9.50 6.25 -4.45
N ASP A 86 -8.53 6.70 -5.24
CA ASP A 86 -7.24 6.03 -5.39
C ASP A 86 -6.47 6.02 -4.06
N GLY A 87 -6.56 7.11 -3.27
CA GLY A 87 -5.97 7.19 -1.94
C GLY A 87 -6.63 6.25 -0.91
N MET A 88 -7.97 6.16 -0.91
CA MET A 88 -8.69 5.22 -0.07
C MET A 88 -8.34 3.76 -0.39
N GLU A 89 -8.24 3.43 -1.68
CA GLU A 89 -7.87 2.09 -2.12
C GLU A 89 -6.43 1.74 -1.70
N ASP A 90 -5.48 2.66 -1.89
CA ASP A 90 -4.09 2.43 -1.50
C ASP A 90 -3.94 2.33 0.04
N TYR A 91 -4.72 3.11 0.81
CA TYR A 91 -4.75 2.99 2.27
C TYR A 91 -5.27 1.62 2.73
N ARG A 92 -6.33 1.10 2.10
CA ARG A 92 -6.85 -0.25 2.41
C ARG A 92 -5.83 -1.34 2.09
N ARG A 93 -5.11 -1.20 0.97
CA ARG A 93 -3.99 -2.10 0.65
C ARG A 93 -2.89 -2.03 1.68
N HIS A 94 -2.54 -0.83 2.15
CA HIS A 94 -1.57 -0.66 3.21
C HIS A 94 -1.97 -1.41 4.49
N GLN A 95 -3.24 -1.28 4.91
CA GLN A 95 -3.74 -2.02 6.07
C GLN A 95 -3.64 -3.55 5.87
N SER A 96 -4.03 -4.04 4.68
CA SER A 96 -3.93 -5.46 4.34
C SER A 96 -2.48 -5.96 4.33
N ASP A 97 -1.54 -5.19 3.78
CA ASP A 97 -0.13 -5.51 3.81
C ASP A 97 0.38 -5.59 5.25
N VAL A 98 -0.02 -4.65 6.11
CA VAL A 98 0.36 -4.65 7.54
C VAL A 98 -0.21 -5.86 8.26
N GLU A 99 -1.46 -6.25 7.98
CA GLU A 99 -2.08 -7.44 8.56
C GLU A 99 -1.35 -8.71 8.16
N GLU A 100 -1.13 -8.92 6.86
CA GLU A 100 -0.46 -10.12 6.33
C GLU A 100 0.99 -10.23 6.84
N ASN A 101 1.74 -9.13 6.82
CA ASN A 101 3.13 -9.12 7.30
C ASN A 101 3.26 -9.40 8.81
N ASN A 102 2.23 -9.11 9.60
CA ASN A 102 2.23 -9.35 11.04
C ASN A 102 1.46 -10.62 11.45
N ARG A 103 0.83 -11.32 10.48
CA ARG A 103 0.19 -12.62 10.71
C ARG A 103 1.19 -13.58 11.34
N GLN A 104 0.78 -14.25 12.40
CA GLN A 104 1.63 -15.18 13.14
C GLN A 104 1.74 -16.50 12.38
N THR A 105 2.95 -17.06 12.36
CA THR A 105 3.21 -18.42 11.88
C THR A 105 4.20 -19.11 12.79
N GLU A 106 4.26 -20.43 12.72
CA GLU A 106 5.08 -21.24 13.60
C GLU A 106 6.34 -21.70 12.87
N VAL A 107 7.51 -21.26 13.34
CA VAL A 107 8.81 -21.62 12.77
C VAL A 107 9.56 -22.53 13.75
N LEU A 108 10.18 -23.60 13.24
CA LEU A 108 11.02 -24.48 14.04
C LEU A 108 12.31 -23.77 14.46
N ASN A 109 12.54 -23.69 15.76
CA ASN A 109 13.81 -23.27 16.30
C ASN A 109 14.78 -24.45 16.37
N HIS A 110 15.86 -24.40 15.59
CA HIS A 110 16.85 -25.48 15.51
C HIS A 110 17.63 -25.71 16.81
N GLN A 111 17.67 -24.74 17.73
CA GLN A 111 18.38 -24.86 19.00
C GLN A 111 17.53 -25.52 20.09
N THR A 112 16.25 -25.14 20.17
CA THR A 112 15.32 -25.67 21.18
C THR A 112 14.56 -26.90 20.69
N GLY A 113 14.43 -27.08 19.36
CA GLY A 113 13.63 -28.12 18.73
C GLY A 113 12.11 -27.86 18.79
N GLU A 114 11.70 -26.70 19.30
CA GLU A 114 10.29 -26.31 19.45
C GLU A 114 9.86 -25.35 18.33
N PHE A 115 8.54 -25.28 18.11
CA PHE A 115 7.95 -24.31 17.18
C PHE A 115 7.61 -23.02 17.92
N GLU A 116 8.05 -21.90 17.36
CA GLU A 116 7.90 -20.58 17.95
C GLU A 116 7.06 -19.69 17.03
N ALA A 117 6.17 -18.88 17.61
CA ALA A 117 5.36 -17.93 16.87
C ALA A 117 6.22 -16.75 16.39
N VAL A 118 6.26 -16.55 15.07
CA VAL A 118 7.02 -15.51 14.39
C VAL A 118 6.10 -14.78 13.42
N PRO A 119 6.18 -13.43 13.31
CA PRO A 119 5.46 -12.68 12.28
C PRO A 119 5.88 -13.12 10.87
N TRP A 120 4.93 -13.16 9.92
CA TRP A 120 5.18 -13.59 8.55
C TRP A 120 6.36 -12.87 7.89
N LYS A 121 6.49 -11.56 8.08
CA LYS A 121 7.58 -10.74 7.52
C LYS A 121 8.99 -11.13 8.00
N ASP A 122 9.08 -11.80 9.15
CA ASP A 122 10.34 -12.17 9.80
C ASP A 122 10.75 -13.63 9.50
N VAL A 123 9.93 -14.37 8.75
CA VAL A 123 10.32 -15.68 8.17
C VAL A 123 11.46 -15.49 7.16
N THR A 124 12.44 -16.38 7.19
CA THR A 124 13.64 -16.32 6.35
C THR A 124 13.80 -17.57 5.50
N VAL A 125 14.61 -17.49 4.44
CA VAL A 125 14.90 -18.65 3.59
C VAL A 125 15.63 -19.71 4.41
N GLY A 126 15.12 -20.94 4.37
CA GLY A 126 15.63 -22.07 5.16
C GLY A 126 14.89 -22.31 6.47
N SER A 127 13.97 -21.42 6.86
CA SER A 127 13.06 -21.67 7.99
C SER A 127 12.11 -22.84 7.70
N ILE A 128 11.96 -23.76 8.65
CA ILE A 128 10.94 -24.83 8.60
C ILE A 128 9.68 -24.31 9.28
N VAL A 129 8.59 -24.21 8.53
CA VAL A 129 7.31 -23.67 8.99
C VAL A 129 6.30 -24.79 9.21
N ARG A 130 5.52 -24.73 10.30
CA ARG A 130 4.39 -25.63 10.54
C ARG A 130 3.11 -25.00 10.02
N VAL A 131 2.42 -25.72 9.13
CA VAL A 131 1.11 -25.31 8.62
C VAL A 131 0.04 -26.10 9.37
N THR A 132 -0.79 -25.40 10.13
CA THR A 132 -1.93 -25.99 10.83
C THR A 132 -3.20 -25.79 10.00
N THR A 133 -3.89 -26.89 9.67
CA THR A 133 -5.23 -26.84 9.06
C THR A 133 -6.24 -26.58 10.17
N LEU A 134 -6.46 -25.32 10.54
CA LEU A 134 -7.48 -24.93 11.51
C LEU A 134 -7.91 -23.48 11.26
N ASP A 135 -8.52 -23.25 10.09
CA ASP A 135 -9.24 -22.02 9.76
C ASP A 135 -10.46 -22.41 8.88
N ASP A 136 -11.57 -22.77 9.53
CA ASP A 136 -12.95 -22.61 9.03
C ASP A 136 -13.57 -21.40 9.76
#